data_AF-A0A9J6D464-F1
#
_entry.id   AF-A0A9J6D464-F1
#
_cell.length_a   1.000
_cell.length_b   1.000
_cell.length_c   1.000
_cell.angle_alpha   90.00
_cell.angle_beta   90.00
_cell.angle_gamma   90.00
#
_symmetry.space_group_name_H-M   'P 1'
#
loop_
_entity.id
_entity.type
_entity.pdbx_description
1 polymer ?
#
loop_
_entity_poly.entity_id
_entity_poly.type
_entity_poly.pdbx_seq_one_letter_code
_entity_poly.pdbx_strand_id
1 'polypeptide(L)'
;MPRIRGNACGNDKRKPRGQEKHHKRKSSDYFAQIEGRVVATCACVRQHETLFFVGMYAVRKHLQGRGIGIRLWRTMARRLGDCNAGLNAVPKHLSTYRDHAGFGHLDTWNTLVYSGTAVSTDKLARPTEELRAVPVTANLLPEVYPNLRDEMKWKCLCRSRDSASRTG
;
A
#
# COMPACT_ATOMS: atom_id res chain seq x y z
N MET A 1 2.97 -31.22 15.72
CA MET A 1 2.25 -29.96 15.40
C MET A 1 2.95 -28.80 16.09
N PRO A 2 3.79 -27.98 15.43
CA PRO A 2 4.43 -26.86 16.11
C PRO A 2 3.52 -25.61 16.09
N ARG A 3 3.27 -25.06 17.29
CA ARG A 3 2.50 -23.82 17.50
C ARG A 3 3.35 -22.61 17.10
N ILE A 4 2.86 -21.79 16.18
CA ILE A 4 3.41 -20.46 15.89
C ILE A 4 2.85 -19.49 16.94
N ARG A 5 3.71 -19.00 17.85
CA ARG A 5 3.34 -18.02 18.88
C ARG A 5 3.05 -16.68 18.21
N GLY A 6 1.81 -16.21 18.29
CA GLY A 6 1.47 -14.81 18.08
C GLY A 6 1.90 -14.02 19.33
N ASN A 7 2.76 -13.02 19.16
CA ASN A 7 3.08 -12.12 20.26
C ASN A 7 1.86 -11.25 20.59
N ALA A 8 1.14 -11.64 21.64
CA ALA A 8 0.25 -10.78 22.41
C ALA A 8 0.86 -10.63 23.81
N CYS A 9 1.22 -9.41 24.17
CA CYS A 9 1.66 -9.02 25.52
C CYS A 9 1.33 -7.53 25.64
N GLY A 10 0.69 -6.99 26.66
CA GLY A 10 0.22 -7.44 27.97
C GLY A 10 -0.17 -6.14 28.70
N ASN A 11 -1.21 -6.16 29.54
CA ASN A 11 -1.77 -4.94 30.14
C ASN A 11 -1.02 -4.51 31.42
N ASP A 12 -0.96 -3.18 31.59
CA ASP A 12 -0.82 -2.38 32.81
C ASP A 12 0.46 -2.49 33.69
N LYS A 13 1.30 -1.42 33.67
CA LYS A 13 1.85 -0.75 34.86
C LYS A 13 2.06 0.76 34.59
N ARG A 14 1.68 1.57 35.59
CA ARG A 14 1.71 3.06 35.68
C ARG A 14 2.97 3.71 35.09
N LYS A 15 2.80 4.78 34.27
CA LYS A 15 3.91 5.55 33.66
C LYS A 15 4.28 6.81 34.45
N PRO A 16 5.58 7.14 34.60
CA PRO A 16 6.02 8.45 35.07
C PRO A 16 5.78 9.53 33.99
N ARG A 17 5.49 10.75 34.45
CA ARG A 17 5.30 11.96 33.65
C ARG A 17 6.62 12.34 32.95
N GLY A 18 6.55 12.69 31.67
CA GLY A 18 7.68 13.26 30.92
C GLY A 18 8.28 12.39 29.81
N GLN A 19 7.50 11.57 29.11
CA GLN A 19 7.96 10.96 27.86
C GLN A 19 7.10 11.42 26.70
N GLU A 20 7.74 12.17 25.80
CA GLU A 20 7.23 12.52 24.48
C GLU A 20 6.75 11.25 23.78
N LYS A 21 5.46 11.23 23.41
CA LYS A 21 4.83 10.06 22.80
C LYS A 21 5.32 9.93 21.37
N HIS A 22 6.45 9.24 21.16
CA HIS A 22 6.72 8.64 19.85
C HIS A 22 5.58 7.67 19.54
N HIS A 23 4.65 8.10 18.69
CA HIS A 23 3.64 7.25 18.11
C HIS A 23 4.39 6.18 17.30
N LYS A 24 4.62 5.00 17.89
CA LYS A 24 5.12 3.83 17.14
C LYS A 24 4.17 3.60 15.98
N ARG A 25 4.57 4.01 14.76
CA ARG A 25 3.83 3.70 13.54
C ARG A 25 3.75 2.18 13.44
N LYS A 26 2.55 1.62 13.59
CA LYS A 26 2.32 0.19 13.38
C LYS A 26 2.69 -0.12 11.92
N SER A 27 3.53 -1.13 11.64
CA SER A 27 3.97 -1.44 10.26
C SER A 27 2.77 -1.68 9.34
N SER A 28 2.80 -1.17 8.11
CA SER A 28 1.77 -1.39 7.08
C SER A 28 1.73 -2.83 6.58
N ASP A 29 2.83 -3.56 6.71
CA ASP A 29 3.04 -4.81 6.02
C ASP A 29 3.10 -5.99 6.98
N TYR A 30 2.49 -7.10 6.56
CA TYR A 30 2.46 -8.36 7.27
C TYR A 30 3.09 -9.46 6.44
N PHE A 31 3.89 -10.30 7.09
CA PHE A 31 4.50 -11.47 6.49
C PHE A 31 4.29 -12.70 7.37
N ALA A 32 4.17 -13.85 6.74
CA ALA A 32 4.29 -15.13 7.42
C ALA A 32 5.68 -15.71 7.18
N GLN A 33 6.27 -16.28 8.22
CA GLN A 33 7.57 -16.95 8.14
C GLN A 33 7.49 -18.40 8.59
N ILE A 34 8.29 -19.25 7.95
CA ILE A 34 8.59 -20.61 8.37
C ILE A 34 10.10 -20.71 8.39
N GLU A 35 10.67 -21.11 9.53
CA GLU A 35 12.13 -21.26 9.71
C GLU A 35 12.91 -20.00 9.30
N GLY A 36 12.41 -18.82 9.67
CA GLY A 36 13.02 -17.52 9.36
C GLY A 36 12.87 -17.06 7.90
N ARG A 37 12.26 -17.86 7.02
CA ARG A 37 12.03 -17.50 5.61
C ARG A 37 10.63 -16.96 5.39
N VAL A 38 10.51 -15.84 4.67
CA VAL A 38 9.20 -15.28 4.27
C VAL A 38 8.52 -16.19 3.25
N VAL A 39 7.33 -16.67 3.61
CA VAL A 39 6.53 -17.61 2.81
C VAL A 39 5.21 -17.01 2.31
N ALA A 40 4.76 -15.92 2.92
CA ALA A 40 3.60 -15.16 2.48
C ALA A 40 3.73 -13.69 2.88
N THR A 41 3.08 -12.83 2.10
CA THR A 41 3.06 -11.37 2.30
C THR A 41 1.65 -10.84 2.12
N CYS A 42 1.35 -9.72 2.78
CA CYS A 42 0.16 -8.91 2.57
C CYS A 42 0.49 -7.48 3.04
N ALA A 43 0.48 -6.54 2.09
CA ALA A 43 0.70 -5.13 2.34
C ALA A 43 -0.63 -4.42 2.58
N CYS A 44 -0.66 -3.52 3.56
CA CYS A 44 -1.83 -2.74 3.95
C CYS A 44 -1.40 -1.29 4.22
N VAL A 45 -1.38 -0.49 3.16
CA VAL A 45 -0.88 0.88 3.19
C VAL A 45 -2.03 1.82 3.55
N ARG A 46 -1.85 2.63 4.59
CA ARG A 46 -2.82 3.68 4.94
C ARG A 46 -2.62 4.85 3.97
N GLN A 47 -3.59 5.11 3.10
CA GLN A 47 -3.56 6.25 2.16
C GLN A 47 -4.25 7.49 2.75
N HIS A 48 -5.26 7.30 3.59
CA HIS A 48 -5.97 8.37 4.31
C HIS A 48 -6.24 7.92 5.75
N GLU A 49 -6.66 8.84 6.63
CA GLU A 49 -7.02 8.52 8.02
C GLU A 49 -8.02 7.37 8.13
N THR A 50 -8.92 7.27 7.15
CA THR A 50 -10.03 6.30 7.05
C THR A 50 -9.93 5.38 5.84
N LEU A 51 -8.83 5.42 5.07
CA LEU A 51 -8.66 4.62 3.84
C LEU A 51 -7.35 3.85 3.84
N PHE A 52 -7.47 2.55 3.56
CA PHE A 52 -6.35 1.67 3.29
C PHE A 52 -6.36 1.15 1.86
N PHE A 53 -5.18 0.79 1.37
CA PHE A 53 -5.01 0.05 0.14
C PHE A 53 -4.28 -1.25 0.42
N VAL A 54 -4.88 -2.37 0.00
CA VAL A 54 -4.37 -3.71 0.22
C VAL A 54 -3.73 -4.23 -1.06
N GLY A 55 -2.54 -4.81 -0.92
CA GLY A 55 -1.79 -5.32 -2.05
C GLY A 55 -0.78 -6.37 -1.63
N MET A 56 0.04 -6.82 -2.60
CA MET A 56 1.12 -7.79 -2.38
C MET A 56 0.69 -9.04 -1.60
N TYR A 57 -0.58 -9.45 -1.78
CA TYR A 57 -1.14 -10.62 -1.09
C TYR A 57 -0.76 -11.88 -1.87
N ALA A 58 0.23 -12.60 -1.34
CA ALA A 58 0.80 -13.75 -2.01
C ALA A 58 1.24 -14.82 -0.99
N VAL A 59 1.17 -16.08 -1.42
CA VAL A 59 1.73 -17.23 -0.71
C VAL A 59 2.58 -18.00 -1.70
N ARG A 60 3.78 -18.44 -1.28
CA ARG A 60 4.64 -19.33 -2.09
C ARG A 60 3.82 -20.49 -2.65
N LYS A 61 3.95 -20.77 -3.94
CA LYS A 61 3.09 -21.71 -4.69
C LYS A 61 2.96 -23.09 -4.00
N HIS A 62 4.06 -23.68 -3.56
CA HIS A 62 4.08 -25.00 -2.90
C HIS A 62 3.46 -25.03 -1.48
N LEU A 63 3.12 -23.86 -0.93
CA LEU A 63 2.49 -23.69 0.38
C LEU A 63 1.04 -23.19 0.30
N GLN A 64 0.50 -23.03 -0.91
CA GLN A 64 -0.90 -22.68 -1.13
C GLN A 64 -1.83 -23.83 -0.69
N GLY A 65 -3.10 -23.53 -0.44
CA GLY A 65 -4.08 -24.51 0.08
C GLY A 65 -3.95 -24.86 1.57
N ARG A 66 -2.86 -24.44 2.23
CA ARG A 66 -2.59 -24.76 3.65
C ARG A 66 -3.19 -23.77 4.66
N GLY A 67 -4.03 -22.85 4.21
CA GLY A 67 -4.62 -21.81 5.06
C GLY A 67 -3.67 -20.71 5.54
N ILE A 68 -2.44 -20.60 4.99
CA ILE A 68 -1.49 -19.52 5.34
C ILE A 68 -2.05 -18.16 4.92
N GLY A 69 -2.53 -18.05 3.68
CA GLY A 69 -3.09 -16.81 3.14
C GLY A 69 -4.23 -16.28 4.00
N ILE A 70 -5.25 -17.10 4.28
CA ILE A 70 -6.43 -16.67 5.04
C ILE A 70 -6.07 -16.23 6.48
N ARG A 71 -5.05 -16.84 7.10
CA ARG A 71 -4.55 -16.38 8.41
C ARG A 71 -3.90 -15.00 8.33
N LEU A 72 -3.15 -14.74 7.26
CA LEU A 72 -2.55 -13.44 7.00
C LEU A 72 -3.64 -12.39 6.70
N TRP A 73 -4.60 -12.73 5.85
CA TRP A 73 -5.78 -11.91 5.54
C TRP A 73 -6.53 -11.51 6.80
N ARG A 74 -6.88 -12.45 7.68
CA ARG A 74 -7.58 -12.15 8.95
C ARG A 74 -6.79 -11.21 9.86
N THR A 75 -5.46 -11.30 9.83
CA THR A 75 -4.59 -10.42 10.61
C THR A 75 -4.62 -8.99 10.06
N MET A 76 -4.59 -8.86 8.74
CA MET A 76 -4.73 -7.58 8.05
C MET A 76 -6.15 -7.00 8.23
N ALA A 77 -7.21 -7.79 8.06
CA ALA A 77 -8.60 -7.34 8.21
C ALA A 77 -8.88 -6.77 9.60
N ARG A 78 -8.34 -7.38 10.67
CA ARG A 78 -8.43 -6.81 12.03
C ARG A 78 -7.75 -5.44 12.17
N ARG A 79 -6.74 -5.16 11.35
CA ARG A 79 -6.06 -3.86 11.34
C ARG A 79 -6.87 -2.81 10.58
N LEU A 80 -7.53 -3.21 9.49
CA LEU A 80 -8.46 -2.33 8.77
C LEU A 80 -9.53 -1.80 9.72
N GLY A 81 -10.09 -2.69 10.56
CA GLY A 81 -11.19 -2.32 11.45
C GLY A 81 -12.35 -1.77 10.64
N ASP A 82 -12.87 -0.61 11.04
CA ASP A 82 -13.99 0.07 10.36
C ASP A 82 -13.52 1.03 9.24
N CYS A 83 -12.24 1.04 8.90
CA CYS A 83 -11.74 1.86 7.79
C CYS A 83 -12.16 1.29 6.44
N ASN A 84 -12.37 2.18 5.47
CA ASN A 84 -12.53 1.79 4.08
C ASN A 84 -11.23 1.16 3.57
N ALA A 85 -11.36 0.21 2.65
CA ALA A 85 -10.23 -0.43 2.00
C ALA A 85 -10.48 -0.61 0.51
N GLY A 86 -9.45 -0.36 -0.30
CA GLY A 86 -9.40 -0.70 -1.71
C GLY A 86 -8.34 -1.77 -1.99
N LEU A 87 -8.49 -2.50 -3.10
CA LEU A 87 -7.46 -3.38 -3.65
C LEU A 87 -7.65 -3.57 -5.15
N ASN A 88 -6.58 -3.96 -5.83
CA ASN A 88 -6.65 -4.37 -7.24
C ASN A 88 -6.71 -5.90 -7.32
N ALA A 89 -7.89 -6.44 -7.60
CA ALA A 89 -8.08 -7.86 -7.79
C ALA A 89 -7.57 -8.27 -9.17
N VAL A 90 -6.72 -9.30 -9.23
CA VAL A 90 -6.47 -10.00 -10.49
C VAL A 90 -7.75 -10.74 -10.91
N PRO A 91 -8.05 -10.90 -12.21
CA PRO A 91 -9.31 -11.48 -12.68
C PRO A 91 -9.66 -12.83 -12.01
N LYS A 92 -8.66 -13.70 -11.84
CA LYS A 92 -8.81 -15.00 -11.17
C LYS A 92 -9.31 -14.92 -9.72
N HIS A 93 -9.09 -13.80 -9.03
CA HIS A 93 -9.42 -13.60 -7.63
C HIS A 93 -10.53 -12.57 -7.40
N LEU A 94 -11.13 -12.03 -8.47
CA LEU A 94 -12.17 -11.00 -8.36
C LEU A 94 -13.36 -11.47 -7.52
N SER A 95 -13.91 -12.65 -7.80
CA SER A 95 -15.01 -13.23 -7.04
C SER A 95 -14.65 -13.44 -5.57
N THR A 96 -13.40 -13.83 -5.28
CA THR A 96 -12.94 -13.99 -3.90
C THR A 96 -13.08 -12.69 -3.10
N TYR A 97 -12.71 -11.55 -3.69
CA TYR A 97 -12.79 -10.28 -2.97
C TYR A 97 -14.21 -9.72 -2.93
N ARG A 98 -14.90 -9.75 -4.07
CA ARG A 98 -16.27 -9.24 -4.20
C ARG A 98 -17.26 -10.02 -3.34
N ASP A 99 -17.22 -11.35 -3.44
CA ASP A 99 -18.27 -12.22 -2.89
C ASP A 99 -17.97 -12.69 -1.46
N HIS A 100 -16.68 -12.72 -1.06
CA HIS A 100 -16.29 -13.29 0.23
C HIS A 100 -15.51 -12.35 1.14
N ALA A 101 -14.92 -11.28 0.62
CA ALA A 101 -14.05 -10.41 1.39
C ALA A 101 -14.63 -9.00 1.65
N GLY A 102 -15.87 -8.75 1.20
CA GLY A 102 -16.58 -7.48 1.44
C GLY A 102 -16.23 -6.35 0.47
N PHE A 103 -15.45 -6.61 -0.58
CA PHE A 103 -15.09 -5.62 -1.60
C PHE A 103 -16.17 -5.57 -2.70
N GLY A 104 -17.39 -5.22 -2.31
CA GLY A 104 -18.55 -5.21 -3.19
C GLY A 104 -18.59 -4.04 -4.19
N HIS A 105 -17.83 -2.97 -3.93
CA HIS A 105 -17.74 -1.83 -4.84
C HIS A 105 -16.65 -2.09 -5.89
N LEU A 106 -17.08 -2.21 -7.15
CA LEU A 106 -16.19 -2.31 -8.29
C LEU A 106 -16.17 -0.96 -8.99
N ASP A 107 -14.97 -0.41 -9.15
CA ASP A 107 -14.78 0.82 -9.90
C ASP A 107 -15.02 0.58 -11.41
N THR A 108 -15.38 1.63 -12.15
CA THR A 108 -15.64 1.53 -13.59
C THR A 108 -14.34 1.45 -14.40
N TRP A 109 -13.21 1.78 -13.79
CA TRP A 109 -11.88 1.77 -14.41
C TRP A 109 -11.12 0.48 -14.05
N ASN A 110 -10.36 -0.05 -15.01
CA ASN A 110 -9.55 -1.24 -14.82
C ASN A 110 -8.08 -0.97 -15.16
N THR A 111 -7.17 -1.52 -14.35
CA THR A 111 -5.74 -1.53 -14.68
C THR A 111 -5.46 -2.70 -15.62
N LEU A 112 -5.05 -2.39 -16.85
CA LEU A 112 -4.59 -3.37 -17.81
C LEU A 112 -3.07 -3.52 -17.70
N VAL A 113 -2.61 -4.74 -17.40
CA VAL A 113 -1.18 -5.08 -17.39
C VAL A 113 -0.89 -5.96 -18.59
N TYR A 114 -0.09 -5.46 -19.51
CA TYR A 114 0.35 -6.18 -20.70
C TYR A 114 1.88 -6.28 -20.70
N SER A 115 2.39 -7.37 -21.27
CA SER A 115 3.81 -7.53 -21.60
C SER A 115 3.91 -7.57 -23.11
N GLY A 116 4.46 -6.52 -23.71
CA GLY A 116 4.74 -6.47 -25.14
C GLY A 116 6.15 -6.97 -25.45
N THR A 117 6.34 -7.63 -26.58
CA THR A 117 7.61 -7.62 -27.30
C THR A 117 7.70 -6.32 -28.12
N ALA A 118 8.91 -5.90 -28.51
CA ALA A 118 9.16 -4.64 -29.21
C ALA A 118 8.09 -4.37 -30.29
N VAL A 119 7.32 -3.31 -30.08
CA VAL A 119 6.30 -2.88 -31.03
C VAL A 119 7.03 -2.19 -32.17
N SER A 120 6.93 -2.73 -33.40
CA SER A 120 7.44 -2.00 -34.56
C SER A 120 6.63 -0.70 -34.69
N THR A 121 7.36 0.42 -34.79
CA THR A 121 6.79 1.77 -34.87
C THR A 121 5.90 1.95 -36.09
N ASP A 122 6.02 1.06 -37.08
CA ASP A 122 5.23 1.04 -38.32
C ASP A 122 3.74 0.77 -38.08
N LYS A 123 3.40 0.21 -36.91
CA LYS A 123 2.01 -0.04 -36.48
C LYS A 123 1.44 1.06 -35.58
N LEU A 124 2.24 2.03 -35.18
CA LEU A 124 1.75 3.18 -34.41
C LEU A 124 1.15 4.21 -35.37
N ALA A 125 0.07 4.86 -34.94
CA ALA A 125 -0.48 5.99 -35.67
C ALA A 125 0.64 7.03 -35.88
N ARG A 126 0.83 7.47 -37.13
CA ARG A 126 1.82 8.51 -37.42
C ARG A 126 1.40 9.77 -36.66
N PRO A 127 2.28 10.35 -35.82
CA PRO A 127 2.00 11.65 -35.23
C PRO A 127 1.71 12.65 -36.35
N THR A 128 0.78 13.58 -36.11
CA THR A 128 0.62 14.73 -36.99
C THR A 128 1.90 15.57 -36.96
N GLU A 129 2.17 16.37 -38.00
CA GLU A 129 3.33 17.28 -38.05
C GLU A 129 3.42 18.22 -36.83
N GLU A 130 2.28 18.46 -36.18
CA GLU A 130 2.14 19.31 -34.99
C GLU A 130 2.41 18.56 -33.66
N LEU A 131 2.31 17.22 -33.63
CA LEU A 131 2.45 16.43 -32.40
C LEU A 131 3.83 15.76 -32.34
N ARG A 132 4.65 16.17 -31.38
CA ARG A 132 5.99 15.58 -31.15
C ARG A 132 6.04 14.85 -29.82
N ALA A 133 6.47 13.59 -29.83
CA ALA A 133 6.80 12.85 -28.61
C ALA A 133 8.25 13.17 -28.21
N VAL A 134 8.44 13.82 -27.07
CA VAL A 134 9.77 14.17 -26.53
C VAL A 134 9.99 13.53 -25.17
N PRO A 135 11.23 13.12 -24.82
CA PRO A 135 11.53 12.64 -23.47
C PRO A 135 11.27 13.72 -22.43
N VAL A 136 10.66 13.35 -21.30
CA VAL A 136 10.54 14.25 -20.16
C VAL A 136 11.94 14.46 -19.55
N THR A 137 12.45 15.68 -19.65
CA THR A 137 13.74 16.08 -19.09
C THR A 137 13.56 17.01 -17.89
N ALA A 138 14.63 17.24 -17.13
CA ALA A 138 14.63 18.19 -16.01
C ALA A 138 14.14 19.59 -16.42
N ASN A 139 14.44 20.02 -17.64
CA ASN A 139 14.04 21.34 -18.15
C ASN A 139 12.57 21.39 -18.53
N LEU A 140 11.97 20.28 -18.95
CA LEU A 140 10.56 20.19 -19.35
C LEU A 140 9.62 19.95 -18.16
N LEU A 141 10.15 19.43 -17.04
CA LEU A 141 9.37 19.13 -15.83
C LEU A 141 8.51 20.30 -15.30
N PRO A 142 9.01 21.55 -15.24
CA PRO A 142 8.20 22.71 -14.83
C PRO A 142 7.04 23.03 -15.78
N GLU A 143 7.14 22.68 -17.07
CA GLU A 143 6.04 22.91 -18.02
C GLU A 143 4.98 21.82 -17.89
N VAL A 144 5.38 20.57 -17.64
CA VAL A 144 4.46 19.43 -17.46
C VAL A 144 3.76 19.48 -16.09
N TYR A 145 4.49 19.91 -15.05
CA TYR A 145 3.99 20.03 -13.69
C TYR A 145 4.36 21.41 -13.10
N PRO A 146 3.63 22.48 -13.49
CA PRO A 146 3.95 23.85 -13.08
C PRO A 146 3.99 24.04 -11.56
N ASN A 147 3.22 23.26 -10.82
CA ASN A 147 3.11 23.36 -9.36
C ASN A 147 3.89 22.28 -8.59
N LEU A 148 4.80 21.55 -9.24
CA LEU A 148 5.49 20.40 -8.62
C LEU A 148 6.20 20.78 -7.30
N ARG A 149 6.77 21.99 -7.21
CA ARG A 149 7.48 22.45 -6.01
C ARG A 149 6.56 22.82 -4.86
N ASP A 150 5.32 23.24 -5.14
CA ASP A 150 4.35 23.66 -4.12
C ASP A 150 3.49 22.48 -3.62
N GLU A 151 3.22 21.51 -4.50
CA GLU A 151 2.41 20.33 -4.19
C GLU A 151 3.23 19.16 -3.64
N MET A 152 4.49 18.99 -4.06
CA MET A 152 5.44 18.07 -3.40
C MET A 152 6.07 18.68 -2.14
N LYS A 153 5.27 19.38 -1.33
CA LYS A 153 5.50 19.35 0.12
C LYS A 153 5.17 17.95 0.58
N TRP A 154 6.10 17.01 0.37
CA TRP A 154 6.23 15.88 1.28
C TRP A 154 6.46 16.51 2.66
N LYS A 155 5.37 16.77 3.38
CA LYS A 155 5.40 16.70 4.83
C LYS A 155 5.80 15.26 5.09
N CYS A 156 7.10 15.01 5.12
CA CYS A 156 7.64 14.05 6.05
C CYS A 156 6.97 14.43 7.37
N LEU A 157 5.98 13.64 7.78
CA LEU A 157 5.14 13.85 8.95
C LEU A 157 5.98 13.62 10.23
N CYS A 158 7.21 14.13 10.21
CA CYS A 158 8.28 14.00 11.17
C CYS A 158 8.68 15.35 11.77
N ARG A 159 8.07 16.47 11.36
CA ARG A 159 8.19 17.71 12.14
C ARG A 159 7.12 17.71 13.21
N SER A 160 7.53 17.33 14.42
CA SER A 160 6.91 17.80 15.65
C SER A 160 6.59 19.29 15.50
N ARG A 161 5.37 19.69 15.87
CA ARG A 161 5.03 21.10 15.99
C ARG A 161 5.99 21.69 17.02
N ASP A 162 6.96 22.48 16.58
CA ASP A 162 7.67 23.38 17.47
C ASP A 162 6.63 24.32 18.05
N SER A 163 6.50 24.27 19.37
CA SER A 163 5.71 25.17 20.17
C SER A 163 6.19 26.60 19.91
N ALA A 164 5.29 27.43 19.38
CA ALA A 164 5.42 28.87 19.43
C ALA A 164 5.63 29.30 20.90
N SER A 165 6.86 29.70 21.22
CA SER A 165 7.16 30.44 22.44
C SER A 165 6.52 31.81 22.32
N ARG A 166 5.47 32.02 23.12
CA ARG A 166 5.03 33.35 23.55
C ARG A 166 6.21 34.01 24.27
N THR A 167 6.77 35.06 23.68
CA THR A 167 7.50 36.08 24.44
C THR A 167 6.46 36.96 25.12
N GLY A 168 6.53 37.00 26.45
CA GLY A 168 6.06 38.16 27.21
C GLY A 168 7.02 39.33 27.08
#